data_AF-A0A6N2HVY4-F1
#
_entry.id   AF-A0A6N2HVY4-F1
#
_cell.length_a   1.000
_cell.length_b   1.000
_cell.length_c   1.000
_cell.angle_alpha   90.00
_cell.angle_beta   90.00
_cell.angle_gamma   90.00
#
_symmetry.space_group_name_H-M   'P 1'
#
loop_
_entity.id
_entity.type
_entity.pdbx_description
1 polymer ?
#
loop_
_entity_poly.entity_id
_entity_poly.type
_entity_poly.pdbx_seq_one_letter_code
_entity_poly.pdbx_strand_id
1 'polypeptide(L)' 'VDGGVGGVPVAPVGTPAYNPAFDVTPPELVTAIVTEEGVVSPVTGAGLAELCARSSQVTIS' A
#
# COMPACT_ATOMS: atom_id res chain seq x y z
N VAL A 1 -30.73 -20.73 4.92
CA VAL A 1 -29.76 -20.04 4.06
C VAL A 1 -28.44 -20.08 4.79
N ASP A 2 -27.69 -21.15 4.55
CA ASP A 2 -26.43 -21.48 5.24
C ASP A 2 -25.29 -20.97 4.36
N GLY A 3 -24.74 -19.82 4.73
CA GLY A 3 -23.88 -19.01 3.87
C GLY A 3 -22.42 -19.43 3.93
N GLY A 4 -22.05 -20.41 3.11
CA GLY A 4 -20.67 -20.70 2.71
C GLY A 4 -19.74 -21.20 3.82
N VAL A 5 -18.50 -21.54 3.45
CA VAL A 5 -17.40 -21.73 4.41
C VAL A 5 -16.95 -20.36 4.98
N GLY A 6 -17.90 -19.43 5.16
CA GLY A 6 -17.74 -17.98 5.14
C GLY A 6 -19.01 -17.24 5.59
N GLY A 7 -19.60 -17.66 6.71
CA GLY A 7 -20.82 -17.06 7.28
C GLY A 7 -21.06 -17.36 8.77
N VAL A 8 -20.06 -17.88 9.49
CA VAL A 8 -20.16 -18.10 10.94
C VAL A 8 -19.81 -16.80 11.66
N PRO A 9 -20.70 -16.23 12.51
CA PRO A 9 -20.37 -15.07 13.32
C PRO A 9 -19.17 -15.35 14.23
N VAL A 10 -18.09 -14.59 14.07
CA VAL A 10 -16.85 -14.70 14.90
C VAL A 10 -16.81 -13.72 16.07
N ALA A 11 -17.81 -12.85 16.19
CA ALA A 11 -17.98 -11.90 17.29
C ALA A 11 -19.42 -11.95 17.83
N PRO A 12 -19.65 -11.70 19.14
CA PRO A 12 -20.98 -11.61 19.70
C PRO A 12 -21.87 -10.57 19.00
N VAL A 13 -23.16 -10.84 18.95
CA VAL A 13 -24.15 -9.91 18.39
C VAL A 13 -24.08 -8.56 19.13
N GLY A 14 -24.02 -7.47 18.36
CA GLY A 14 -23.95 -6.11 18.91
C GLY A 14 -22.55 -5.63 19.29
N THR A 15 -21.51 -6.44 19.05
CA THR A 15 -20.12 -6.00 19.28
C THR A 15 -19.76 -4.85 18.33
N PRO A 16 -19.34 -3.66 18.83
CA PRO A 16 -18.85 -2.59 17.97
C PRO A 16 -17.53 -3.01 17.33
N ALA A 17 -17.39 -2.76 16.03
CA ALA A 17 -16.16 -3.01 15.29
C ALA A 17 -15.55 -1.70 14.82
N TYR A 18 -14.22 -1.64 14.82
CA TYR A 18 -13.45 -0.63 14.11
C TYR A 18 -12.63 -1.34 13.04
N ASN A 19 -12.92 -1.06 11.78
CA ASN A 19 -12.31 -1.72 10.63
C ASN A 19 -11.81 -0.70 9.59
N PRO A 20 -10.81 0.13 9.93
CA PRO A 20 -10.14 0.95 8.94
C PRO A 20 -9.41 0.03 7.96
N ALA A 21 -9.62 0.23 6.66
CA ALA A 21 -9.04 -0.66 5.65
C ALA A 21 -7.52 -0.49 5.48
N PHE A 22 -6.98 0.68 5.83
CA PHE A 22 -5.58 1.06 5.61
C PHE A 22 -5.06 2.00 6.71
N ASP A 23 -3.74 2.08 6.82
CA ASP A 23 -2.99 3.08 7.58
C ASP A 23 -1.83 3.64 6.74
N VAL A 24 -1.00 4.49 7.37
CA VAL A 24 0.17 5.11 6.73
C VAL A 24 1.42 4.68 7.50
N THR A 25 2.38 4.11 6.79
CA THR A 25 3.72 3.80 7.32
C THR A 25 4.68 4.95 7.07
N PRO A 26 5.30 5.54 8.11
CA PRO A 26 6.35 6.55 7.94
C PRO A 26 7.55 6.02 7.12
N PRO A 27 8.18 6.85 6.28
CA PRO A 27 9.23 6.42 5.36
C PRO A 27 10.48 5.86 6.05
N GLU A 28 10.80 6.32 7.25
CA GLU A 28 11.90 5.83 8.07
C GLU A 28 11.74 4.36 8.51
N LEU A 29 10.54 3.79 8.43
CA LEU A 29 10.26 2.37 8.68
C LEU A 29 10.30 1.52 7.41
N VAL A 30 10.52 2.12 6.24
CA VAL A 30 10.55 1.44 4.94
C VAL A 30 11.99 1.36 4.44
N THR A 31 12.52 0.14 4.28
CA THR A 31 13.90 -0.09 3.80
C THR A 31 14.14 0.47 2.40
N ALA A 32 13.20 0.24 1.49
CA ALA A 32 13.27 0.71 0.10
C ALA A 32 11.89 0.68 -0.57
N ILE A 33 11.72 1.47 -1.62
CA ILE A 33 10.63 1.35 -2.59
C ILE A 33 11.21 0.78 -3.88
N VAL A 34 10.66 -0.32 -4.39
CA VAL A 34 11.07 -0.98 -5.63
C VAL A 34 10.01 -0.74 -6.69
N THR A 35 10.44 -0.26 -7.85
CA THR A 35 9.59 0.05 -9.02
C THR A 35 10.24 -0.52 -10.29
N GLU A 36 9.51 -0.52 -11.40
CA GLU A 36 10.02 -0.83 -12.73
C GLU A 36 11.14 0.11 -13.18
N GLU A 37 11.15 1.34 -12.67
CA GLU A 37 12.19 2.34 -12.97
C GLU A 37 13.44 2.17 -12.10
N GLY A 38 13.39 1.34 -11.04
CA GLY A 38 14.51 1.11 -10.12
C GLY A 38 14.11 1.19 -8.64
N VAL A 39 15.11 1.41 -7.77
CA VAL A 39 14.97 1.34 -6.31
C VAL A 39 15.31 2.68 -5.66
N VAL A 40 14.50 3.11 -4.67
CA VAL A 40 14.81 4.25 -3.79
C VAL A 40 15.10 3.76 -2.38
N SER A 41 16.30 4.06 -1.87
CA SER A 41 16.73 3.85 -0.50
C SER A 41 17.83 4.86 -0.14
N PRO A 42 17.70 5.68 0.93
CA PRO A 42 16.54 5.77 1.83
C PRO A 42 15.30 6.37 1.13
N VAL A 43 14.11 6.07 1.67
CA VAL A 43 12.84 6.59 1.14
C VAL A 43 12.73 8.09 1.40
N THR A 44 12.96 8.89 0.35
CA THR A 44 12.91 10.35 0.41
C THR A 44 12.07 10.93 -0.72
N GLY A 45 11.46 12.09 -0.50
CA GLY A 45 10.67 12.77 -1.54
C GLY A 45 11.48 13.10 -2.80
N ALA A 46 12.75 13.47 -2.65
CA ALA A 46 13.64 13.75 -3.78
C ALA A 46 13.93 12.50 -4.61
N GLY A 47 14.21 11.35 -3.97
CA GLY A 47 14.43 10.09 -4.66
C GLY A 47 13.18 9.61 -5.42
N LEU A 48 11.99 9.75 -4.82
CA LEU A 48 10.73 9.48 -5.51
C LEU A 48 10.50 10.40 -6.73
N ALA A 49 10.78 11.70 -6.59
CA ALA A 49 10.64 12.64 -7.69
C ALA A 49 11.53 12.27 -8.89
N GLU A 50 12.75 11.78 -8.62
CA GLU A 50 13.65 11.29 -9.66
C GLU A 50 13.12 10.04 -10.37
N LEU A 51 12.55 9.07 -9.65
CA LEU A 51 11.90 7.90 -10.26
C LEU A 51 10.76 8.34 -11.19
N CYS A 52 9.88 9.22 -10.71
CA CYS A 52 8.72 9.69 -11.48
C CYS A 52 9.12 10.43 -12.76
N ALA A 53 10.22 11.19 -12.72
CA ALA A 53 10.74 11.90 -13.88
C ALA A 53 11.21 10.93 -14.98
N ARG A 54 11.82 9.79 -14.63
CA ARG A 54 12.27 8.78 -15.59
C ARG A 54 11.11 8.07 -16.29
N SER A 55 10.11 7.64 -15.52
CA SER A 55 8.88 7.04 -16.07
C SER A 55 8.21 7.97 -17.10
N SER A 56 8.19 9.27 -16.83
CA SER A 56 7.57 10.28 -17.71
C SER A 56 8.33 10.55 -19.01
N GLN A 57 9.57 10.09 -19.15
CA GLN A 57 10.41 10.34 -20.33
C GLN A 57 10.16 9.34 -21.47
N VAL A 58 9.36 8.29 -21.25
CA VAL A 58 8.90 7.36 -22.30
C VAL A 58 7.79 8.03 -23.11
N THR A 59 8.14 9.01 -23.93
CA THR A 59 7.25 9.50 -24.99
C THR A 59 7.31 8.50 -26.14
N ILE A 60 6.21 7.78 -26.35
CA ILE A 60 6.02 6.86 -27.47
C ILE A 60 6.11 7.69 -28.77
N SER A 61 7.07 7.35 -29.64
CA SER A 61 7.23 7.93 -30.98
C SER A 61 6.19 7.40 -31.97
#